data_AF-A0A1A7WS07-F1
#
_entry.id   AF-A0A1A7WS07-F1
#
_cell.length_a   1.000
_cell.length_b   1.000
_cell.length_c   1.000
_cell.angle_alpha   90.00
_cell.angle_beta   90.00
_cell.angle_gamma   90.00
#
_symmetry.space_group_name_H-M   'P 1'
#
loop_
_entity.id
_entity.type
_entity.pdbx_description
1 polymer ?
#
loop_
_entity_poly.entity_id
_entity_poly.type
_entity_poly.pdbx_seq_one_letter_code
_entity_poly.pdbx_strand_id
1 'polypeptide(L)'
;MPLTLVGLITTGHPGGAGFCHIVGFLDTFLTTNSMLSMAALSIDRWVAVVFPLSYHSRIRHRDAVLALGYTWIHSLCFSTVATCRSWVGYHHLYASCTLCNVRAKGAGVQFMVFTVALHTLTFLLTLIVMCVTYLKVLKVARFHCKRIDVITMQTLVLLVDIHPSVRQKCLEEQKRRRQRATKKISTFIGTFVVCFTPYVITRIVELFSPGPISPHWGILSKCLAYSKAASDPFVYSLLRHQYRKTCSLLANKILKRSPLNSSSLRIETKVGRDTTINIQPSPNKALNQ
;
A
#
# COMPACT_ATOMS: atom_id res chain seq x y z
N MET A 1 8.22 -6.08 14.26
CA MET A 1 8.13 -7.56 14.30
C MET A 1 8.52 -8.06 15.68
N PRO A 2 7.70 -7.78 16.72
CA PRO A 2 8.03 -8.16 18.09
C PRO A 2 8.11 -9.68 18.26
N LEU A 3 7.24 -10.46 17.61
CA LEU A 3 7.23 -11.93 17.76
C LEU A 3 8.45 -12.63 17.13
N THR A 4 8.87 -12.21 15.93
CA THR A 4 10.11 -12.72 15.32
C THR A 4 11.34 -12.30 16.12
N LEU A 5 11.36 -11.06 16.64
CA LEU A 5 12.45 -10.58 17.49
C LEU A 5 12.52 -11.38 18.80
N VAL A 6 11.39 -11.64 19.44
CA VAL A 6 11.32 -12.50 20.63
C VAL A 6 11.76 -13.92 20.27
N GLY A 7 11.31 -14.48 19.15
CA GLY A 7 11.73 -15.81 18.69
C GLY A 7 13.23 -15.93 18.46
N LEU A 8 13.89 -14.86 18.00
CA LEU A 8 15.36 -14.79 17.90
C LEU A 8 16.05 -14.75 19.26
N ILE A 9 15.47 -14.05 20.24
CA ILE A 9 16.04 -13.89 21.59
C ILE A 9 15.82 -15.17 22.43
N THR A 10 14.64 -15.79 22.33
CA THR A 10 14.26 -16.95 23.15
C THR A 10 14.64 -18.30 22.53
N THR A 11 15.18 -18.33 21.31
CA THR A 11 15.54 -19.55 20.55
C THR A 11 14.42 -20.59 20.45
N GLY A 12 13.16 -20.15 20.54
CA GLY A 12 11.98 -21.01 20.63
C GLY A 12 10.70 -20.23 20.32
N HIS A 13 9.57 -20.93 20.17
CA HIS A 13 8.29 -20.29 19.83
C HIS A 13 7.68 -19.57 21.05
N PRO A 14 7.59 -18.23 21.04
CA PRO A 14 7.01 -17.49 22.16
C PRO A 14 5.52 -17.83 22.29
N GLY A 15 5.06 -18.08 23.52
CA GLY A 15 3.64 -18.33 23.80
C GLY A 15 3.13 -19.76 23.54
N GLY A 16 4.02 -20.72 23.23
CA GLY A 16 3.65 -22.13 23.10
C GLY A 16 3.03 -22.52 21.75
N ALA A 17 2.70 -23.81 21.59
CA ALA A 17 2.26 -24.38 20.31
C ALA A 17 0.94 -23.78 19.81
N GLY A 18 -0.07 -23.65 20.69
CA GLY A 18 -1.39 -23.10 20.31
C GLY A 18 -1.31 -21.66 19.80
N PHE A 19 -0.52 -20.81 20.47
CA PHE A 19 -0.26 -19.45 20.00
C PHE A 19 0.45 -19.45 18.64
N CYS A 20 1.40 -20.35 18.44
CA CYS A 20 2.10 -20.48 17.16
C CYS A 20 1.18 -20.90 16.01
N HIS A 21 0.21 -21.78 16.25
CA HIS A 21 -0.82 -22.12 15.27
C HIS A 21 -1.67 -20.91 14.89
N ILE A 22 -2.11 -20.11 15.87
CA ILE A 22 -2.88 -18.88 15.61
C ILE A 22 -2.04 -17.88 14.81
N VAL A 23 -0.78 -17.64 15.21
CA VAL A 23 0.10 -16.71 14.50
C VAL A 23 0.38 -17.17 13.09
N GLY A 24 0.65 -18.46 12.87
CA GLY A 24 0.91 -18.97 11.54
C GLY A 24 -0.34 -19.01 10.64
N PHE A 25 -1.53 -19.20 11.21
CA PHE A 25 -2.80 -19.01 10.50
C PHE A 25 -2.96 -17.56 10.04
N LEU A 26 -2.78 -16.60 10.97
CA LEU A 26 -2.88 -15.18 10.68
C LEU A 26 -1.81 -14.74 9.67
N ASP A 27 -0.59 -15.24 9.79
CA ASP A 27 0.51 -15.00 8.85
C ASP A 27 0.14 -15.43 7.43
N THR A 28 -0.35 -16.66 7.28
CA THR A 28 -0.78 -17.21 5.99
C THR A 28 -1.96 -16.41 5.41
N PHE A 29 -2.92 -16.06 6.27
CA PHE A 29 -4.14 -15.33 5.89
C PHE A 29 -3.81 -13.92 5.42
N LEU A 30 -3.08 -13.16 6.25
CA LEU A 30 -2.75 -11.76 5.99
C LEU A 30 -1.80 -11.63 4.78
N THR A 31 -0.84 -12.54 4.63
CA THR A 31 0.07 -12.55 3.48
C THR A 31 -0.72 -12.75 2.17
N THR A 32 -1.55 -13.80 2.12
CA THR A 32 -2.37 -14.12 0.94
C THR A 32 -3.37 -13.01 0.64
N ASN A 33 -4.05 -12.50 1.66
CA ASN A 33 -5.04 -11.43 1.50
C ASN A 33 -4.38 -10.13 1.01
N SER A 34 -3.18 -9.81 1.50
CA SER A 34 -2.43 -8.62 1.08
C SER A 34 -2.03 -8.69 -0.41
N MET A 35 -1.58 -9.87 -0.88
CA MET A 35 -1.25 -10.09 -2.29
C MET A 35 -2.46 -9.90 -3.20
N LEU A 36 -3.61 -10.50 -2.86
CA LEU A 36 -4.84 -10.38 -3.65
C LEU A 36 -5.43 -8.98 -3.58
N SER A 37 -5.34 -8.31 -2.42
CA SER A 37 -5.79 -6.93 -2.26
C SER A 37 -5.02 -5.98 -3.16
N MET A 38 -3.71 -6.19 -3.36
CA MET A 38 -2.95 -5.39 -4.34
C MET A 38 -3.40 -5.60 -5.78
N ALA A 39 -3.79 -6.83 -6.14
CA ALA A 39 -4.37 -7.11 -7.44
C ALA A 39 -5.68 -6.31 -7.62
N ALA A 40 -6.59 -6.39 -6.65
CA ALA A 40 -7.86 -5.64 -6.67
C ALA A 40 -7.63 -4.12 -6.73
N LEU A 41 -6.70 -3.59 -5.92
CA LEU A 41 -6.33 -2.18 -5.95
C LEU A 41 -5.73 -1.75 -7.29
N SER A 42 -4.92 -2.60 -7.94
CA SER A 42 -4.37 -2.29 -9.27
C SER A 42 -5.46 -2.18 -10.35
N ILE A 43 -6.49 -3.03 -10.26
CA ILE A 43 -7.68 -2.99 -11.14
C ILE A 43 -8.45 -1.69 -10.90
N ASP A 44 -8.76 -1.35 -9.64
CA ASP A 44 -9.42 -0.09 -9.27
C ASP A 44 -8.70 1.12 -9.87
N ARG A 45 -7.37 1.18 -9.72
CA ARG A 45 -6.57 2.28 -10.29
C ARG A 45 -6.58 2.29 -11.80
N TRP A 46 -6.56 1.13 -12.44
CA TRP A 46 -6.68 1.06 -13.90
C TRP A 46 -8.03 1.59 -14.39
N VAL A 47 -9.15 1.16 -13.80
CA VAL A 47 -10.50 1.61 -14.19
C VAL A 47 -10.64 3.12 -14.02
N ALA A 48 -10.20 3.68 -12.89
CA ALA A 48 -10.23 5.13 -12.64
C ALA A 48 -9.42 5.95 -13.66
N VAL A 49 -8.38 5.36 -14.27
CA VAL A 49 -7.55 6.02 -15.29
C VAL A 49 -8.17 5.94 -16.68
N VAL A 50 -8.70 4.77 -17.03
CA VAL A 50 -9.26 4.55 -18.36
C VAL A 50 -10.63 5.22 -18.49
N PHE A 51 -11.42 5.26 -17.41
CA PHE A 51 -12.78 5.78 -17.40
C PHE A 51 -12.98 6.85 -16.32
N PRO A 52 -12.32 8.03 -16.42
CA PRO A 52 -12.37 9.04 -15.37
C PRO A 52 -13.76 9.63 -15.12
N LEU A 53 -14.59 9.76 -16.16
CA LEU A 53 -15.95 10.34 -16.07
C LEU A 53 -17.04 9.27 -15.87
N SER A 54 -16.74 8.04 -16.22
CA SER A 54 -17.67 6.90 -16.14
C SER A 54 -17.24 5.91 -15.05
N TYR A 55 -16.37 6.31 -14.13
CA TYR A 55 -15.89 5.43 -13.05
C TYR A 55 -17.07 4.91 -12.24
N HIS A 56 -17.96 5.80 -11.80
CA HIS A 56 -19.14 5.46 -11.00
C HIS A 56 -20.16 4.58 -11.75
N SER A 57 -20.18 4.62 -13.08
CA SER A 57 -21.05 3.76 -13.88
C SER A 57 -20.39 2.43 -14.26
N ARG A 58 -19.05 2.32 -14.18
CA ARG A 58 -18.27 1.12 -14.52
C ARG A 58 -17.93 0.26 -13.32
N ILE A 59 -17.54 0.86 -12.19
CA ILE A 59 -17.35 0.16 -10.92
C ILE A 59 -18.55 0.49 -10.05
N ARG A 60 -19.35 -0.54 -9.76
CA ARG A 60 -20.42 -0.46 -8.77
C ARG A 60 -19.93 -0.98 -7.43
N HIS A 61 -20.63 -0.62 -6.36
CA HIS A 61 -20.37 -1.17 -5.02
C HIS A 61 -20.37 -2.71 -5.00
N ARG A 62 -21.23 -3.36 -5.80
CA ARG A 62 -21.28 -4.82 -5.93
C ARG A 62 -19.94 -5.40 -6.40
N ASP A 63 -19.28 -4.76 -7.36
CA ASP A 63 -18.02 -5.27 -7.93
C ASP A 63 -16.87 -5.15 -6.90
N ALA A 64 -16.86 -4.07 -6.13
CA ALA A 64 -15.92 -3.89 -5.02
C ALA A 64 -16.15 -4.91 -3.90
N VAL A 65 -17.40 -5.17 -3.52
CA VAL A 65 -17.76 -6.18 -2.51
C VAL A 65 -17.39 -7.58 -2.99
N LEU A 66 -17.63 -7.92 -4.26
CA LEU A 66 -17.22 -9.20 -4.84
C LEU A 66 -15.70 -9.37 -4.85
N ALA A 67 -14.95 -8.32 -5.23
CA ALA A 67 -13.50 -8.37 -5.20
C ALA A 67 -12.95 -8.61 -3.78
N LEU A 68 -13.46 -7.87 -2.79
CA LEU A 68 -13.10 -8.06 -1.37
C LEU A 68 -13.53 -9.44 -0.86
N GLY A 69 -14.76 -9.87 -1.15
CA GLY A 69 -15.25 -11.19 -0.79
C GLY A 69 -14.34 -12.30 -1.34
N TYR A 70 -13.93 -12.20 -2.60
CA TYR A 70 -12.99 -13.12 -3.21
C TYR A 70 -11.64 -13.15 -2.48
N THR A 71 -11.04 -11.97 -2.18
CA THR A 71 -9.73 -11.97 -1.51
C THR A 71 -9.79 -12.61 -0.13
N TRP A 72 -10.86 -12.35 0.63
CA TRP A 72 -11.05 -12.91 1.96
C TRP A 72 -11.34 -14.41 1.93
N ILE A 73 -12.30 -14.86 1.10
CA ILE A 73 -12.68 -16.28 0.98
C ILE A 73 -11.49 -17.11 0.54
N HIS A 74 -10.76 -16.66 -0.48
CA HIS A 74 -9.58 -17.37 -0.99
C HIS A 74 -8.48 -17.47 0.08
N SER A 75 -8.22 -16.38 0.80
CA SER A 75 -7.21 -16.36 1.86
C SER A 75 -7.61 -17.22 3.07
N LEU A 76 -8.88 -17.18 3.47
CA LEU A 76 -9.42 -18.01 4.55
C LEU A 76 -9.39 -19.49 4.18
N CYS A 77 -9.76 -19.85 2.96
CA CYS A 77 -9.73 -21.22 2.48
C CYS A 77 -8.34 -21.82 2.67
N PHE A 78 -7.30 -21.12 2.19
CA PHE A 78 -5.94 -21.61 2.31
C PHE A 78 -5.41 -21.65 3.74
N SER A 79 -5.62 -20.61 4.54
CA SER A 79 -5.16 -20.62 5.93
C SER A 79 -5.87 -21.69 6.77
N THR A 80 -7.16 -21.89 6.56
CA THR A 80 -7.93 -22.92 7.25
C THR A 80 -7.46 -24.31 6.86
N VAL A 81 -7.26 -24.58 5.56
CA VAL A 81 -6.72 -25.88 5.09
C VAL A 81 -5.35 -26.16 5.70
N ALA A 82 -4.46 -25.16 5.72
CA ALA A 82 -3.14 -25.29 6.34
C ALA A 82 -3.21 -25.64 7.83
N THR A 83 -4.12 -25.01 8.58
CA THR A 83 -4.31 -25.28 10.01
C THR A 83 -4.96 -26.64 10.25
N CYS A 84 -6.03 -26.98 9.51
CA CYS A 84 -6.75 -28.25 9.65
C CYS A 84 -5.86 -29.47 9.32
N ARG A 85 -4.89 -29.31 8.41
CA ARG A 85 -3.91 -30.35 8.08
C ARG A 85 -2.67 -30.32 8.98
N SER A 86 -2.66 -29.46 10.00
CA SER A 86 -1.54 -29.25 10.93
C SER A 86 -0.21 -28.94 10.24
N TRP A 87 -0.27 -28.19 9.12
CA TRP A 87 0.90 -27.76 8.35
C TRP A 87 1.48 -26.43 8.83
N VAL A 88 0.85 -25.80 9.81
CA VAL A 88 1.32 -24.59 10.47
C VAL A 88 2.15 -24.97 11.70
N GLY A 89 3.32 -24.35 11.86
CA GLY A 89 4.17 -24.59 13.02
C GLY A 89 5.31 -23.57 13.13
N TYR A 90 6.15 -23.73 14.15
CA TYR A 90 7.35 -22.91 14.30
C TYR A 90 8.42 -23.36 13.31
N HIS A 91 8.98 -22.39 12.58
CA HIS A 91 10.02 -22.65 11.61
C HIS A 91 11.33 -21.98 12.03
N HIS A 92 12.34 -22.80 12.35
CA HIS A 92 13.60 -22.33 12.92
C HIS A 92 14.38 -21.40 11.96
N LEU A 93 14.36 -21.65 10.63
CA LEU A 93 15.06 -20.77 9.67
C LEU A 93 14.47 -19.35 9.59
N TYR A 94 13.19 -19.19 9.94
CA TYR A 94 12.51 -17.89 9.89
C TYR A 94 12.32 -17.28 11.29
N ALA A 95 12.69 -18.01 12.35
CA ALA A 95 12.39 -17.70 13.75
C ALA A 95 10.93 -17.25 13.96
N SER A 96 10.00 -17.85 13.22
CA SER A 96 8.61 -17.41 13.14
C SER A 96 7.64 -18.57 12.91
N CYS A 97 6.38 -18.35 13.27
CA CYS A 97 5.27 -19.28 13.08
C CYS A 97 4.69 -19.14 11.68
N THR A 98 4.74 -20.20 10.89
CA THR A 98 4.39 -20.17 9.47
C THR A 98 4.16 -21.61 8.94
N LEU A 99 4.02 -21.79 7.63
CA LEU A 99 3.98 -23.14 7.02
C LEU A 99 5.28 -23.88 7.31
N CYS A 100 5.20 -25.07 7.89
CA CYS A 100 6.35 -25.87 8.28
C CYS A 100 6.34 -27.18 7.48
N ASN A 101 7.48 -27.50 6.87
CA ASN A 101 7.61 -28.69 6.04
C ASN A 101 7.50 -29.96 6.90
N VAL A 102 6.37 -30.65 6.80
CA VAL A 102 6.14 -31.93 7.48
C VAL A 102 6.81 -33.09 6.72
N ARG A 103 8.03 -32.88 6.22
CA ARG A 103 8.82 -33.94 5.55
C ARG A 103 9.06 -35.16 6.45
N ALA A 104 8.85 -35.01 7.76
CA ALA A 104 8.99 -36.06 8.76
C ALA A 104 7.76 -36.98 8.96
N LYS A 105 6.55 -36.70 8.42
CA LYS A 105 5.33 -37.51 8.70
C LYS A 105 4.54 -37.97 7.47
N GLY A 106 5.20 -38.41 6.39
CA GLY A 106 4.56 -39.18 5.30
C GLY A 106 3.59 -38.44 4.37
N ALA A 107 3.19 -37.19 4.66
CA ALA A 107 2.26 -36.38 3.85
C ALA A 107 2.96 -35.32 2.96
N GLY A 108 4.26 -35.50 2.68
CA GLY A 108 5.11 -34.50 2.03
C GLY A 108 4.58 -34.00 0.69
N VAL A 109 4.10 -34.89 -0.19
CA VAL A 109 3.63 -34.50 -1.53
C VAL A 109 2.40 -33.59 -1.47
N GLN A 110 1.44 -33.86 -0.58
CA GLN A 110 0.25 -33.02 -0.45
C GLN A 110 0.60 -31.63 0.09
N PHE A 111 1.48 -31.55 1.09
CA PHE A 111 1.99 -30.29 1.60
C PHE A 111 2.75 -29.50 0.52
N MET A 112 3.58 -30.18 -0.28
CA MET A 112 4.33 -29.59 -1.39
C MET A 112 3.38 -29.02 -2.45
N VAL A 113 2.45 -29.83 -2.95
CA VAL A 113 1.47 -29.41 -3.96
C VAL A 113 0.64 -28.25 -3.44
N PHE A 114 0.15 -28.32 -2.20
CA PHE A 114 -0.61 -27.24 -1.58
C PHE A 114 0.23 -25.96 -1.46
N THR A 115 1.46 -26.05 -0.97
CA THR A 115 2.31 -24.88 -0.74
C THR A 115 2.72 -24.22 -2.05
N VAL A 116 3.07 -25.03 -3.06
CA VAL A 116 3.36 -24.55 -4.42
C VAL A 116 2.14 -23.91 -5.03
N ALA A 117 0.97 -24.55 -4.97
CA ALA A 117 -0.29 -24.02 -5.49
C ALA A 117 -0.63 -22.70 -4.81
N LEU A 118 -0.65 -22.65 -3.48
CA LEU A 118 -0.91 -21.46 -2.67
C LEU A 118 -0.02 -20.28 -3.09
N HIS A 119 1.30 -20.45 -3.04
CA HIS A 119 2.23 -19.34 -3.26
C HIS A 119 2.32 -18.97 -4.74
N THR A 120 2.42 -19.97 -5.63
CA THR A 120 2.59 -19.73 -7.07
C THR A 120 1.31 -19.21 -7.71
N LEU A 121 0.15 -19.81 -7.43
CA LEU A 121 -1.11 -19.35 -8.01
C LEU A 121 -1.44 -17.93 -7.54
N THR A 122 -1.33 -17.65 -6.23
CA THR A 122 -1.60 -16.31 -5.70
C THR A 122 -0.60 -15.29 -6.23
N PHE A 123 0.69 -15.63 -6.25
CA PHE A 123 1.73 -14.73 -6.74
C PHE A 123 1.58 -14.43 -8.22
N LEU A 124 1.43 -15.46 -9.06
CA LEU A 124 1.26 -15.30 -10.51
C LEU A 124 -0.05 -14.58 -10.82
N LEU A 125 -1.16 -14.93 -10.16
CA LEU A 125 -2.43 -14.24 -10.34
C LEU A 125 -2.27 -12.74 -10.06
N THR A 126 -1.70 -12.37 -8.90
CA THR A 126 -1.45 -10.97 -8.56
C THR A 126 -0.52 -10.30 -9.56
N LEU A 127 0.61 -10.93 -9.91
CA LEU A 127 1.58 -10.37 -10.84
C LEU A 127 0.99 -10.13 -12.22
N ILE A 128 0.27 -11.12 -12.78
CA ILE A 128 -0.37 -11.04 -14.08
C ILE A 128 -1.40 -9.90 -14.09
N VAL A 129 -2.27 -9.83 -13.08
CA VAL A 129 -3.26 -8.75 -12.96
C VAL A 129 -2.56 -7.38 -12.92
N MET A 130 -1.49 -7.25 -12.14
CA MET A 130 -0.75 -5.99 -12.04
C MET A 130 -0.02 -5.63 -13.35
N CYS A 131 0.59 -6.59 -14.04
CA CYS A 131 1.22 -6.40 -15.35
C CYS A 131 0.19 -6.00 -16.41
N VAL A 132 -0.95 -6.69 -16.48
CA VAL A 132 -2.02 -6.39 -17.44
C VAL A 132 -2.59 -4.99 -17.20
N THR A 133 -2.91 -4.65 -15.95
CA THR A 133 -3.42 -3.31 -15.62
C THR A 133 -2.41 -2.22 -15.96
N TYR A 134 -1.11 -2.44 -15.69
CA TYR A 134 -0.04 -1.52 -16.08
C TYR A 134 0.07 -1.34 -17.60
N LEU A 135 0.13 -2.45 -18.35
CA LEU A 135 0.22 -2.43 -19.81
C LEU A 135 -0.99 -1.74 -20.44
N LYS A 136 -2.19 -1.98 -19.90
CA LYS A 136 -3.41 -1.29 -20.35
C LYS A 136 -3.33 0.22 -20.09
N VAL A 137 -2.88 0.66 -18.92
CA VAL A 137 -2.66 2.09 -18.63
C VAL A 137 -1.66 2.70 -19.60
N LEU A 138 -0.53 2.02 -19.86
CA LEU A 138 0.48 2.47 -20.82
C LEU A 138 -0.06 2.54 -22.24
N LYS A 139 -0.82 1.54 -22.68
CA LYS A 139 -1.41 1.50 -24.03
C LYS A 139 -2.37 2.66 -24.23
N VAL A 140 -3.23 2.93 -23.25
CA VAL A 140 -4.15 4.07 -23.30
C VAL A 140 -3.35 5.38 -23.31
N ALA A 141 -2.32 5.53 -22.48
CA ALA A 141 -1.46 6.72 -22.52
C ALA A 141 -0.78 6.94 -23.89
N ARG A 142 -0.19 5.89 -24.48
CA ARG A 142 0.46 5.92 -25.79
C ARG A 142 -0.53 6.23 -26.91
N PHE A 143 -1.74 5.67 -26.86
CA PHE A 143 -2.79 5.91 -27.85
C PHE A 143 -3.22 7.37 -27.87
N HIS A 144 -3.41 7.98 -26.70
CA HIS A 144 -3.74 9.41 -26.64
C HIS A 144 -2.58 10.28 -27.11
N CYS A 145 -1.32 9.97 -26.79
CA CYS A 145 -0.18 10.73 -27.34
C CYS A 145 -0.16 10.69 -28.88
N LYS A 146 -0.34 9.52 -29.49
CA LYS A 146 -0.40 9.40 -30.96
C LYS A 146 -1.59 10.15 -31.58
N ARG A 147 -2.79 10.05 -30.99
CA ARG A 147 -3.96 10.81 -31.46
C ARG A 147 -3.80 12.31 -31.27
N ILE A 148 -3.17 12.75 -30.17
CA ILE A 148 -2.91 14.16 -29.93
C ILE A 148 -1.95 14.68 -31.00
N ASP A 149 -0.84 14.01 -31.32
CA ASP A 149 0.08 14.41 -32.40
C ASP A 149 -0.64 14.59 -33.75
N VAL A 150 -1.47 13.63 -34.13
CA VAL A 150 -2.24 13.68 -35.39
C VAL A 150 -3.26 14.82 -35.38
N ILE A 151 -4.01 14.97 -34.27
CA ILE A 151 -5.04 16.01 -34.17
C ILE A 151 -4.40 17.39 -34.00
N THR A 152 -3.24 17.56 -33.35
CA THR A 152 -2.52 18.85 -33.32
C THR A 152 -2.05 19.22 -34.71
N MET A 153 -1.51 18.27 -35.48
CA MET A 153 -1.16 18.49 -36.89
C MET A 153 -2.39 18.92 -37.71
N GLN A 154 -3.55 18.31 -37.47
CA GLN A 154 -4.78 18.60 -38.21
C GLN A 154 -5.54 19.84 -37.69
N THR A 155 -5.47 20.17 -36.39
CA THR A 155 -6.10 21.34 -35.77
C THR A 155 -5.34 22.63 -36.11
N LEU A 156 -4.00 22.58 -36.14
CA LEU A 156 -3.16 23.72 -36.52
C LEU A 156 -3.50 24.19 -37.94
N VAL A 157 -4.07 23.31 -38.76
CA VAL A 157 -4.58 23.58 -40.11
C VAL A 157 -6.05 24.06 -40.14
N LEU A 158 -6.87 23.81 -39.11
CA LEU A 158 -8.35 23.90 -39.22
C LEU A 158 -9.11 24.70 -38.14
N LEU A 159 -8.51 25.14 -37.03
CA LEU A 159 -9.29 25.66 -35.89
C LEU A 159 -8.87 27.05 -35.40
N VAL A 160 -9.57 28.05 -35.95
CA VAL A 160 -9.64 29.46 -35.54
C VAL A 160 -10.63 29.69 -34.35
N ASP A 161 -11.47 28.70 -33.97
CA ASP A 161 -12.65 28.96 -33.12
C ASP A 161 -12.64 28.42 -31.67
N ILE A 162 -11.54 27.82 -31.18
CA ILE A 162 -11.43 27.47 -29.75
C ILE A 162 -10.17 28.09 -29.18
N HIS A 163 -10.32 28.91 -28.14
CA HIS A 163 -9.19 29.57 -27.49
C HIS A 163 -8.15 28.51 -27.05
N PRO A 164 -6.93 28.52 -27.63
CA PRO A 164 -5.96 27.42 -27.50
C PRO A 164 -5.56 27.15 -26.05
N SER A 165 -5.67 28.15 -25.17
CA SER A 165 -5.34 28.03 -23.75
C SER A 165 -6.24 27.07 -22.96
N VAL A 166 -7.53 26.95 -23.28
CA VAL A 166 -8.47 26.08 -22.54
C VAL A 166 -8.23 24.61 -22.91
N ARG A 167 -8.02 24.34 -24.19
CA ARG A 167 -7.70 23.00 -24.70
C ARG A 167 -6.39 22.48 -24.12
N GLN A 168 -5.35 23.31 -24.10
CA GLN A 168 -4.03 22.95 -23.56
C GLN A 168 -4.12 22.59 -22.07
N LYS A 169 -4.83 23.39 -21.27
CA LYS A 169 -5.04 23.10 -19.83
C LYS A 169 -5.73 21.76 -19.60
N CYS A 170 -6.76 21.43 -20.38
CA CYS A 170 -7.47 20.15 -20.26
C CYS A 170 -6.57 18.93 -20.59
N LEU A 171 -5.77 19.02 -21.66
CA LEU A 171 -4.81 18.00 -22.07
C LEU A 171 -3.72 17.76 -21.00
N GLU A 172 -3.18 18.85 -20.45
CA GLU A 172 -2.18 18.79 -19.38
C GLU A 172 -2.74 18.17 -18.10
N GLU A 173 -3.97 18.52 -17.72
CA GLU A 173 -4.66 17.88 -16.60
C GLU A 173 -4.83 16.37 -16.84
N GLN A 174 -5.26 15.96 -18.03
CA GLN A 174 -5.45 14.57 -18.37
C GLN A 174 -4.12 13.80 -18.33
N LYS A 175 -3.03 14.37 -18.87
CA LYS A 175 -1.67 13.82 -18.81
C LYS A 175 -1.20 13.67 -17.36
N ARG A 176 -1.42 14.70 -16.53
CA ARG A 176 -1.04 14.69 -15.11
C ARG A 176 -1.82 13.65 -14.31
N ARG A 177 -3.13 13.48 -14.56
CA ARG A 177 -3.96 12.43 -13.95
C ARG A 177 -3.42 11.03 -14.29
N ARG A 178 -3.10 10.79 -15.56
CA ARG A 178 -2.51 9.52 -16.04
C ARG A 178 -1.16 9.25 -15.38
N GLN A 179 -0.23 10.21 -15.40
CA GLN A 179 1.09 10.06 -14.79
C GLN A 179 1.00 9.72 -13.29
N ARG A 180 0.11 10.39 -12.55
CA ARG A 180 -0.12 10.09 -11.12
C ARG A 180 -0.56 8.66 -10.90
N ALA A 181 -1.40 8.13 -11.77
CA ALA A 181 -1.92 6.79 -11.64
C ALA A 181 -0.94 5.72 -12.14
N THR A 182 -0.22 5.96 -13.24
CA THR A 182 0.91 5.11 -13.65
C THR A 182 1.94 5.02 -12.53
N LYS A 183 2.23 6.14 -11.86
CA LYS A 183 3.11 6.16 -10.69
C LYS A 183 2.56 5.30 -9.55
N LYS A 184 1.27 5.41 -9.22
CA LYS A 184 0.61 4.55 -8.21
C LYS A 184 0.71 3.06 -8.54
N ILE A 185 0.36 2.66 -9.77
CA ILE A 185 0.40 1.26 -10.20
C ILE A 185 1.85 0.75 -10.21
N SER A 186 2.79 1.55 -10.71
CA SER A 186 4.23 1.21 -10.68
C SER A 186 4.75 1.06 -9.25
N THR A 187 4.32 1.91 -8.31
CA THR A 187 4.65 1.75 -6.90
C THR A 187 4.07 0.45 -6.34
N PHE A 188 2.82 0.11 -6.62
CA PHE A 188 2.26 -1.18 -6.19
C PHE A 188 3.04 -2.36 -6.74
N ILE A 189 3.39 -2.36 -8.03
CA ILE A 189 4.20 -3.42 -8.66
C ILE A 189 5.57 -3.54 -7.99
N GLY A 190 6.27 -2.42 -7.83
CA GLY A 190 7.58 -2.40 -7.19
C GLY A 190 7.53 -2.93 -5.76
N THR A 191 6.59 -2.46 -4.94
CA THR A 191 6.41 -2.95 -3.57
C THR A 191 6.02 -4.43 -3.55
N PHE A 192 5.13 -4.89 -4.44
CA PHE A 192 4.77 -6.32 -4.52
C PHE A 192 6.00 -7.19 -4.82
N VAL A 193 6.77 -6.82 -5.85
CA VAL A 193 7.95 -7.58 -6.26
C VAL A 193 8.99 -7.61 -5.15
N VAL A 194 9.32 -6.47 -4.55
CA VAL A 194 10.35 -6.39 -3.49
C VAL A 194 9.93 -7.09 -2.21
N CYS A 195 8.66 -6.96 -1.79
CA CYS A 195 8.19 -7.54 -0.53
C CYS A 195 7.89 -9.04 -0.63
N PHE A 196 7.27 -9.50 -1.71
CA PHE A 196 6.73 -10.88 -1.77
C PHE A 196 7.58 -11.85 -2.57
N THR A 197 8.29 -11.40 -3.61
CA THR A 197 9.08 -12.30 -4.47
C THR A 197 10.17 -13.05 -3.70
N PRO A 198 10.98 -12.40 -2.84
CA PRO A 198 12.01 -13.11 -2.08
C PRO A 198 11.42 -14.19 -1.17
N TYR A 199 10.28 -13.90 -0.54
CA TYR A 199 9.58 -14.84 0.33
C TYR A 199 9.02 -16.04 -0.45
N VAL A 200 8.32 -15.80 -1.56
CA VAL A 200 7.75 -16.87 -2.41
C VAL A 200 8.85 -17.74 -3.01
N ILE A 201 9.93 -17.14 -3.53
CA ILE A 201 11.07 -17.90 -4.06
C ILE A 201 11.69 -18.76 -2.96
N THR A 202 11.93 -18.21 -1.78
CA THR A 202 12.54 -18.96 -0.67
C THR A 202 11.66 -20.15 -0.27
N ARG A 203 10.33 -19.97 -0.23
CA ARG A 203 9.38 -21.07 0.01
C ARG A 203 9.42 -22.15 -1.07
N ILE A 204 9.49 -21.76 -2.34
CA ILE A 204 9.58 -22.74 -3.43
C ILE A 204 10.91 -23.49 -3.37
N VAL A 205 12.03 -22.78 -3.18
CA VAL A 205 13.36 -23.40 -3.08
C VAL A 205 13.45 -24.36 -1.90
N GLU A 206 12.86 -24.02 -0.75
CA GLU A 206 12.82 -24.90 0.44
C GLU A 206 12.12 -26.24 0.18
N LEU A 207 11.17 -26.26 -0.74
CA LEU A 207 10.42 -27.45 -1.10
C LEU A 207 11.24 -28.38 -2.02
N PHE A 208 12.00 -27.81 -2.96
CA PHE A 208 12.72 -28.56 -4.00
C PHE A 208 14.21 -28.80 -3.69
N SER A 209 14.82 -27.99 -2.84
CA SER A 209 16.24 -28.11 -2.51
C SER A 209 16.44 -29.02 -1.30
N PRO A 210 17.30 -30.06 -1.41
CA PRO A 210 17.72 -30.85 -0.26
C PRO A 210 18.75 -30.13 0.63
N GLY A 211 19.32 -29.01 0.17
CA GLY A 211 20.36 -28.27 0.89
C GLY A 211 19.83 -27.24 1.89
N PRO A 212 20.58 -26.94 2.96
CA PRO A 212 20.16 -25.95 3.96
C PRO A 212 20.18 -24.52 3.38
N ILE A 213 19.06 -23.82 3.52
CA ILE A 213 18.97 -22.39 3.21
C ILE A 213 19.56 -21.59 4.37
N SER A 214 20.29 -20.51 4.06
CA SER A 214 20.83 -19.61 5.09
C SER A 214 19.70 -19.04 5.98
N PRO A 215 19.77 -19.17 7.32
CA PRO A 215 18.78 -18.60 8.23
C PRO A 215 18.63 -17.08 8.09
N HIS A 216 19.74 -16.37 7.85
CA HIS A 216 19.71 -14.92 7.66
C HIS A 216 18.88 -14.51 6.43
N TRP A 217 18.97 -15.28 5.35
CA TRP A 217 18.17 -15.06 4.16
C TRP A 217 16.67 -15.35 4.42
N GLY A 218 16.38 -16.42 5.17
CA GLY A 218 15.02 -16.72 5.59
C GLY A 218 14.40 -15.57 6.38
N ILE A 219 15.09 -15.10 7.42
CA ILE A 219 14.64 -13.97 8.24
C ILE A 219 14.46 -12.71 7.39
N LEU A 220 15.43 -12.38 6.52
CA LEU A 220 15.37 -11.20 5.66
C LEU A 220 14.18 -11.24 4.71
N SER A 221 13.99 -12.35 3.99
CA SER A 221 12.87 -12.50 3.05
C SER A 221 11.51 -12.40 3.75
N LYS A 222 11.40 -12.93 4.98
CA LYS A 222 10.19 -12.78 5.79
C LYS A 222 9.97 -11.35 6.26
N CYS A 223 11.02 -10.66 6.68
CA CYS A 223 10.98 -9.25 7.04
C CYS A 223 10.49 -8.39 5.88
N LEU A 224 10.98 -8.63 4.66
CA LEU A 224 10.53 -7.93 3.45
C LEU A 224 9.03 -8.15 3.19
N ALA A 225 8.53 -9.37 3.36
CA ALA A 225 7.09 -9.66 3.22
C ALA A 225 6.26 -8.86 4.24
N TYR A 226 6.72 -8.75 5.48
CA TYR A 226 6.05 -7.96 6.51
C TYR A 226 6.16 -6.46 6.32
N SER A 227 7.26 -5.96 5.72
CA SER A 227 7.40 -4.54 5.36
C SER A 227 6.30 -4.06 4.41
N LYS A 228 5.56 -4.97 3.76
CA LYS A 228 4.36 -4.61 2.99
C LYS A 228 3.33 -3.86 3.84
N ALA A 229 3.05 -4.31 5.07
CA ALA A 229 2.05 -3.65 5.92
C ALA A 229 2.47 -2.21 6.26
N ALA A 230 3.77 -1.98 6.46
CA ALA A 230 4.32 -0.65 6.64
C ALA A 230 4.26 0.19 5.36
N SER A 231 4.39 -0.45 4.19
CA SER A 231 4.39 0.22 2.88
C SER A 231 3.05 0.84 2.54
N ASP A 232 1.92 0.32 3.01
CA ASP A 232 0.59 0.83 2.66
C ASP A 232 0.41 2.32 2.97
N PRO A 233 0.65 2.80 4.21
CA PRO A 233 0.72 4.23 4.51
C PRO A 233 1.67 5.00 3.60
N PHE A 234 2.86 4.48 3.29
CA PHE A 234 3.83 5.18 2.44
C PHE A 234 3.36 5.31 0.99
N VAL A 235 2.77 4.26 0.41
CA VAL A 235 2.26 4.31 -0.97
C VAL A 235 1.10 5.30 -1.09
N TYR A 236 0.19 5.35 -0.12
CA TYR A 236 -0.94 6.28 -0.17
C TYR A 236 -0.57 7.72 0.22
N SER A 237 0.39 7.90 1.12
CA SER A 237 0.78 9.20 1.67
C SER A 237 1.83 9.90 0.79
N LEU A 238 2.91 9.20 0.39
CA LEU A 238 4.02 9.81 -0.37
C LEU A 238 3.64 10.21 -1.81
N LEU A 239 2.54 9.65 -2.34
CA LEU A 239 2.02 9.97 -3.67
C LEU A 239 1.07 11.18 -3.68
N ARG A 240 0.71 11.74 -2.51
CA ARG A 240 -0.08 12.97 -2.41
C ARG A 240 0.85 14.15 -2.19
N HIS A 241 0.82 15.14 -3.10
CA HIS A 241 1.61 16.39 -2.99
C HIS A 241 1.39 17.09 -1.63
N GLN A 242 0.17 17.02 -1.06
CA GLN A 242 -0.13 17.52 0.29
C GLN A 242 0.76 16.90 1.37
N TYR A 243 1.09 15.62 1.31
CA TYR A 243 1.84 14.94 2.38
C TYR A 243 3.32 15.28 2.34
N ARG A 244 3.92 15.47 1.15
CA ARG A 244 5.28 16.00 1.05
C ARG A 244 5.39 17.39 1.67
N LYS A 245 4.36 18.23 1.49
CA LYS A 245 4.28 19.54 2.13
C LYS A 245 4.15 19.40 3.64
N THR A 246 3.28 18.53 4.14
CA THR A 246 3.11 18.29 5.59
C THR A 246 4.33 17.64 6.25
N CYS A 247 4.96 16.64 5.64
CA CYS A 247 6.20 16.03 6.13
C CYS A 247 7.38 17.00 6.06
N SER A 248 7.49 17.83 5.02
CA SER A 248 8.50 18.90 4.98
C SER A 248 8.24 19.95 6.07
N LEU A 249 6.98 20.31 6.32
CA LEU A 249 6.61 21.18 7.43
C LEU A 249 6.91 20.55 8.80
N LEU A 250 6.60 19.27 8.99
CA LEU A 250 6.90 18.53 10.22
C LEU A 250 8.41 18.36 10.43
N ALA A 251 9.14 17.97 9.39
CA ALA A 251 10.59 17.83 9.41
C ALA A 251 11.26 19.17 9.69
N ASN A 252 10.83 20.26 9.04
CA ASN A 252 11.32 21.61 9.34
C ASN A 252 10.97 22.06 10.75
N LYS A 253 9.82 21.64 11.30
CA LYS A 253 9.41 21.95 12.68
C LYS A 253 10.17 21.14 13.72
N ILE A 254 10.56 19.90 13.40
CA ILE A 254 11.40 19.03 14.23
C ILE A 254 12.87 19.48 14.15
N LEU A 255 13.38 19.82 12.95
CA LEU A 255 14.72 20.42 12.78
C LEU A 255 14.83 21.79 13.46
N LYS A 256 13.75 22.59 13.49
CA LYS A 256 13.73 23.87 14.23
C LYS A 256 13.43 23.74 15.73
N ARG A 257 13.01 22.57 16.22
CA ARG A 257 12.77 22.31 17.66
C ARG A 257 13.78 21.29 18.18
N SER A 258 15.03 21.71 18.36
CA SER A 258 15.86 21.40 19.54
C SER A 258 17.14 22.25 19.54
N PRO A 259 17.66 22.63 20.73
CA PRO A 259 17.80 24.04 21.10
C PRO A 259 19.21 24.45 21.56
N LEU A 260 19.53 25.75 21.54
CA LEU A 260 20.35 26.46 22.55
C LEU A 260 20.50 27.95 22.16
N ASN A 261 19.83 28.82 22.90
CA ASN A 261 20.48 30.03 23.40
C ASN A 261 19.79 30.42 24.72
N SER A 262 20.32 29.86 25.79
CA SER A 262 20.27 30.47 27.11
C SER A 262 21.06 31.78 27.05
N SER A 263 20.41 32.93 26.99
CA SER A 263 20.96 34.25 27.39
C SER A 263 19.92 35.35 27.12
N SER A 264 19.00 35.58 28.05
CA SER A 264 18.62 36.94 28.49
C SER A 264 17.65 36.80 29.66
N LEU A 265 18.24 36.50 30.81
CA LEU A 265 17.65 36.79 32.10
C LEU A 265 17.55 38.33 32.23
N ARG A 266 16.38 38.80 32.70
CA ARG A 266 16.18 40.01 33.52
C ARG A 266 15.86 41.34 32.78
N ILE A 267 14.93 42.07 33.43
CA ILE A 267 14.45 43.46 33.22
C ILE A 267 13.36 43.52 32.13
N GLU A 268 12.07 43.79 32.37
CA GLU A 268 11.48 44.75 33.31
C GLU A 268 10.06 44.33 33.75
N THR A 269 9.85 44.23 35.05
CA THR A 269 8.56 44.40 35.71
C THR A 269 8.13 45.87 35.61
N LYS A 270 6.95 46.16 35.04
CA LYS A 270 6.05 47.21 35.53
C LYS A 270 4.63 47.08 34.95
N VAL A 271 3.67 46.97 35.89
CA VAL A 271 2.35 47.65 35.91
C VAL A 271 1.34 47.18 34.85
N GLY A 272 0.10 46.79 35.12
CA GLY A 272 -0.81 46.76 36.28
C GLY A 272 -2.11 46.17 35.70
N ARG A 273 -2.75 45.19 36.33
CA ARG A 273 -3.92 45.43 37.20
C ARG A 273 -4.87 46.48 36.60
N ASP A 274 -5.90 46.08 35.85
CA ASP A 274 -7.25 45.95 36.39
C ASP A 274 -8.31 45.58 35.33
N THR A 275 -9.34 44.96 35.88
CA THR A 275 -10.53 44.35 35.29
C THR A 275 -11.60 45.42 35.02
N THR A 276 -12.61 45.06 34.20
CA THR A 276 -14.06 45.38 34.37
C THR A 276 -14.71 46.52 33.53
N ILE A 277 -15.56 46.09 32.57
CA ILE A 277 -16.97 46.53 32.25
C ILE A 277 -17.27 47.98 31.81
N ASN A 278 -17.91 48.14 30.63
CA ASN A 278 -19.31 48.61 30.38
C ASN A 278 -19.45 49.05 28.90
N ILE A 279 -20.27 48.39 28.06
CA ILE A 279 -21.66 48.74 27.70
C ILE A 279 -21.92 50.25 27.66
N GLN A 280 -22.14 50.78 26.45
CA GLN A 280 -22.80 52.07 26.26
C GLN A 280 -23.77 51.99 25.06
N PRO A 281 -25.00 52.55 25.17
CA PRO A 281 -26.09 52.35 24.23
C PRO A 281 -26.12 53.38 23.08
N SER A 282 -26.76 52.97 21.99
CA SER A 282 -27.08 53.82 20.83
C SER A 282 -28.17 54.86 21.15
N PRO A 283 -28.02 56.13 20.73
CA PRO A 283 -29.14 57.06 20.68
C PRO A 283 -29.65 57.26 19.24
N ASN A 284 -30.93 56.99 19.06
CA ASN A 284 -31.77 57.38 17.93
C ASN A 284 -32.10 58.88 17.98
N LYS A 285 -32.02 59.57 16.82
CA LYS A 285 -32.88 60.71 16.39
C LYS A 285 -32.84 60.69 14.84
N ALA A 286 -33.88 60.35 14.08
CA ALA A 286 -35.18 61.02 13.87
C ALA A 286 -35.04 62.52 13.51
N LEU A 287 -35.37 62.91 12.26
CA LEU A 287 -36.62 63.62 11.92
C LEU A 287 -36.68 64.06 10.43
N ASN A 288 -37.77 63.62 9.77
CA ASN A 288 -38.62 64.24 8.73
C ASN A 288 -38.10 65.37 7.81
N GLN A 289 -38.22 65.13 6.49
CA GLN A 289 -39.22 65.78 5.63
C GLN A 289 -39.53 64.88 4.43
#